data_AF-A0A669E8D6-F1
#
_entry.id   AF-A0A669E8D6-F1
#
_cell.length_a   1.000
_cell.length_b   1.000
_cell.length_c   1.000
_cell.angle_alpha   90.00
_cell.angle_beta   90.00
_cell.angle_gamma   90.00
#
_symmetry.space_group_name_H-M   'P 1'
#
loop_
_entity.id
_entity.type
_entity.pdbx_description
1 polymer ?
#
loop_
_entity_poly.entity_id
_entity_poly.type
_entity_poly.pdbx_seq_one_letter_code
_entity_poly.pdbx_strand_id
1 'polypeptide(L)'
;MEKKEKEKKTQQKNTNRTKVPVSRKTSHSSFDFICFSYIFIYLFIAVFKGVSLNYEINNTEHHTKKLSKDQLIVRRGQPFTVKVELTQPFNPDLYPLTITAETGKYPSENLGTKSCFGIPDKIRRSPSAKAVWKVELEKRSYPLTGSLNLTITPPADAPVGKYNLTARYRNEETLLATLVVLFNPWCPDDSVSLSDEAQRQEYVMNEHGIIYSGSENYIRSVPWDFGQFEEDMVKICLKILDVNPKHLANAANDVSARCNPIYVSRVVSAMINSNDDCGVVEGRWSAPYSGGNEPTHWSGSYPILKRWYDINCQSVKYGQCWVFAGVMCSVMRLLGIPCRVITNFQSAHDNNKNLTIDVYHADYGVREKETRDSIWNFHVWLECWMTRTDLAKDGKYDGWQVVDPTPQEKSDSVYCCGPAPVKAILDGETDLKYDVPFVFAEVNADCVDWLCKADGTMTKMLSDTKSVGQNISTKAVGSNTRLDITDKYKYKEGGFKKLTIVTEITLI
;
A
#
# COMPACT_ATOMS: atom_id res chain seq x y z
N MET A 1 2.42 60.21 -22.57
CA MET A 1 3.71 59.72 -23.07
C MET A 1 3.43 58.37 -23.73
N GLU A 2 2.90 58.40 -24.94
CA GLU A 2 3.62 58.10 -26.20
C GLU A 2 4.00 56.61 -26.31
N LYS A 3 3.17 55.79 -26.97
CA LYS A 3 3.11 55.50 -28.43
C LYS A 3 4.21 54.54 -28.90
N LYS A 4 3.78 53.39 -29.45
CA LYS A 4 3.93 53.09 -30.89
C LYS A 4 3.10 51.89 -31.36
N GLU A 5 2.10 52.22 -32.17
CA GLU A 5 1.43 51.43 -33.21
C GLU A 5 2.33 51.19 -34.44
N LYS A 6 1.98 50.16 -35.23
CA LYS A 6 1.84 50.16 -36.72
C LYS A 6 1.52 48.72 -37.17
N GLU A 7 0.34 48.37 -37.68
CA GLU A 7 -0.41 48.74 -38.90
C GLU A 7 -0.33 47.65 -39.99
N LYS A 8 -1.50 47.14 -40.36
CA LYS A 8 -1.84 46.31 -41.54
C LYS A 8 -1.93 47.17 -42.81
N LYS A 9 -1.71 46.57 -43.99
CA LYS A 9 -2.33 46.85 -45.32
C LYS A 9 -1.92 45.72 -46.29
N THR A 10 -2.81 44.84 -46.77
CA THR A 10 -3.76 44.93 -47.91
C THR A 10 -3.10 45.18 -49.27
N GLN A 11 -3.15 44.22 -50.22
CA GLN A 11 -3.77 44.39 -51.54
C GLN A 11 -3.70 43.14 -52.44
N GLN A 12 -4.72 43.06 -53.30
CA GLN A 12 -5.09 42.03 -54.27
C GLN A 12 -5.03 42.64 -55.68
N LYS A 13 -4.81 41.79 -56.71
CA LYS A 13 -5.11 41.91 -58.17
C LYS A 13 -3.92 42.02 -59.14
N ASN A 14 -3.87 41.05 -60.08
CA ASN A 14 -3.94 41.19 -61.56
C ASN A 14 -3.38 39.90 -62.20
N THR A 15 -4.18 39.00 -62.76
CA THR A 15 -4.59 38.89 -64.19
C THR A 15 -3.50 39.17 -65.23
N ASN A 16 -3.10 38.15 -65.99
CA ASN A 16 -3.08 38.23 -67.46
C ASN A 16 -3.05 36.88 -68.18
N ARG A 17 -3.86 36.81 -69.24
CA ARG A 17 -4.05 35.74 -70.24
C ARG A 17 -3.05 35.87 -71.38
N THR A 18 -2.71 34.74 -72.01
CA THR A 18 -2.37 34.61 -73.45
C THR A 18 -2.56 33.15 -73.85
N LYS A 19 -3.65 32.77 -74.54
CA LYS A 19 -3.91 32.71 -76.01
C LYS A 19 -3.28 31.51 -76.76
N VAL A 20 -4.20 30.79 -77.40
CA VAL A 20 -4.16 29.57 -78.25
C VAL A 20 -3.38 29.80 -79.56
N PRO A 21 -2.99 28.74 -80.33
CA PRO A 21 -3.82 28.36 -81.47
C PRO A 21 -4.01 26.84 -81.70
N VAL A 22 -5.04 26.57 -82.51
CA VAL A 22 -5.69 25.30 -82.89
C VAL A 22 -4.96 24.57 -84.02
N SER A 23 -5.00 23.24 -84.04
CA SER A 23 -4.89 22.42 -85.26
C SER A 23 -5.68 21.11 -85.12
N ARG A 24 -6.57 20.85 -86.08
CA ARG A 24 -7.41 19.63 -86.25
C ARG A 24 -6.65 18.56 -87.05
N LYS A 25 -6.91 17.27 -86.77
CA LYS A 25 -7.10 16.14 -87.73
C LYS A 25 -7.36 14.81 -86.96
N THR A 26 -8.61 14.30 -86.97
CA THR A 26 -9.14 13.14 -87.73
C THR A 26 -8.74 11.72 -87.23
N SER A 27 -9.73 11.05 -86.60
CA SER A 27 -10.14 9.63 -86.69
C SER A 27 -9.12 8.48 -86.78
N HIS A 28 -9.22 7.50 -85.87
CA HIS A 28 -9.64 6.09 -86.12
C HIS A 28 -9.37 5.19 -84.89
N SER A 29 -10.34 4.32 -84.55
CA SER A 29 -10.24 2.93 -84.03
C SER A 29 -9.21 2.63 -82.92
N SER A 30 -9.51 2.03 -81.76
CA SER A 30 -10.18 0.74 -81.53
C SER A 30 -9.90 0.31 -80.08
N PHE A 31 -10.83 -0.43 -79.47
CA PHE A 31 -10.66 -1.32 -78.30
C PHE A 31 -10.02 -0.76 -77.01
N ASP A 32 -10.87 -0.38 -76.04
CA ASP A 32 -10.47 -0.34 -74.63
C ASP A 32 -11.30 -1.32 -73.80
N PHE A 33 -10.57 -2.21 -73.14
CA PHE A 33 -11.04 -3.18 -72.15
C PHE A 33 -11.80 -2.45 -71.03
N ILE A 34 -13.01 -2.92 -70.73
CA ILE A 34 -13.71 -2.56 -69.50
C ILE A 34 -12.93 -3.19 -68.34
N CYS A 35 -12.08 -2.39 -67.69
CA CYS A 35 -11.47 -2.75 -66.42
C CYS A 35 -12.56 -2.67 -65.34
N PHE A 36 -13.13 -3.81 -64.95
CA PHE A 36 -13.91 -3.91 -63.72
C PHE A 36 -12.98 -3.66 -62.53
N SER A 37 -12.99 -2.44 -62.01
CA SER A 37 -12.43 -2.12 -60.71
C SER A 37 -13.26 -2.81 -59.63
N TYR A 38 -12.82 -3.99 -59.19
CA TYR A 38 -13.33 -4.61 -57.97
C TYR A 38 -12.92 -3.74 -56.79
N ILE A 39 -13.84 -2.89 -56.33
CA ILE A 39 -13.74 -2.24 -55.03
C ILE A 39 -14.01 -3.34 -53.99
N PHE A 40 -12.95 -3.97 -53.50
CA PHE A 40 -13.02 -4.80 -52.30
C PHE A 40 -13.28 -3.87 -51.10
N ILE A 41 -14.55 -3.75 -50.72
CA ILE A 41 -14.92 -3.25 -49.40
C ILE A 41 -14.46 -4.32 -48.41
N TYR A 42 -13.26 -4.14 -47.83
CA TYR A 42 -12.87 -4.92 -46.66
C TYR A 42 -13.77 -4.51 -45.51
N LEU A 43 -14.85 -5.27 -45.30
CA LEU A 43 -15.61 -5.20 -44.06
C LEU A 43 -14.65 -5.64 -42.96
N PHE A 44 -14.20 -4.70 -42.12
CA PHE A 44 -13.36 -5.02 -40.97
C PHE A 44 -14.23 -5.76 -39.96
N ILE A 45 -14.26 -7.09 -40.05
CA ILE A 45 -14.97 -7.93 -39.09
C ILE A 45 -14.12 -7.93 -37.82
N ALA A 46 -14.66 -7.36 -36.75
CA ALA A 46 -14.03 -7.39 -35.43
C ALA A 46 -13.79 -8.85 -35.02
N VAL A 47 -12.58 -9.13 -34.56
CA VAL A 47 -12.10 -10.42 -34.12
C VAL A 47 -12.60 -10.73 -32.72
N PHE A 48 -12.60 -9.74 -31.82
CA PHE A 48 -13.15 -9.88 -30.48
C PHE A 48 -14.64 -9.54 -30.49
N LYS A 49 -15.47 -10.51 -30.09
CA LYS A 49 -16.92 -10.37 -29.98
C LYS A 49 -17.35 -9.89 -28.60
N GLY A 50 -16.71 -10.38 -27.54
CA GLY A 50 -17.07 -10.02 -26.17
C GLY A 50 -16.11 -10.60 -25.13
N VAL A 51 -16.15 -10.01 -23.93
CA VAL A 51 -15.36 -10.44 -22.76
C VAL A 51 -16.29 -10.53 -21.55
N SER A 52 -16.19 -11.62 -20.78
CA SER A 52 -16.84 -11.78 -19.48
C SER A 52 -15.80 -12.04 -18.40
N LEU A 53 -15.85 -11.22 -17.33
CA LEU A 53 -14.89 -11.25 -16.23
C LEU A 53 -15.34 -12.05 -15.01
N ASN A 54 -16.51 -12.71 -15.07
CA ASN A 54 -17.02 -13.61 -14.02
C ASN A 54 -16.86 -13.02 -12.59
N TYR A 55 -17.20 -11.74 -12.41
CA TYR A 55 -16.88 -10.98 -11.18
C TYR A 55 -17.29 -11.69 -9.90
N GLU A 56 -18.48 -12.29 -9.86
CA GLU A 56 -18.98 -12.97 -8.67
C GLU A 56 -18.08 -14.16 -8.27
N ILE A 57 -17.72 -15.01 -9.21
CA ILE A 57 -16.89 -16.20 -8.92
C ILE A 57 -15.49 -15.75 -8.53
N ASN A 58 -14.85 -14.92 -9.36
CA ASN A 58 -13.48 -14.48 -9.14
C ASN A 58 -13.36 -13.72 -7.80
N ASN A 59 -14.23 -12.74 -7.52
CA ASN A 59 -14.15 -11.99 -6.27
C ASN A 59 -14.49 -12.86 -5.05
N THR A 60 -15.31 -13.91 -5.19
CA THR A 60 -15.56 -14.86 -4.10
C THR A 60 -14.30 -15.66 -3.80
N GLU A 61 -13.69 -16.27 -4.82
CA GLU A 61 -12.47 -17.09 -4.68
C GLU A 61 -11.26 -16.28 -4.19
N HIS A 62 -11.20 -14.99 -4.53
CA HIS A 62 -10.15 -14.07 -4.07
C HIS A 62 -10.44 -13.40 -2.72
N HIS A 63 -11.56 -13.71 -2.06
CA HIS A 63 -11.94 -13.08 -0.79
C HIS A 63 -12.05 -11.54 -0.91
N THR A 64 -12.65 -11.08 -2.01
CA THR A 64 -12.84 -9.66 -2.36
C THR A 64 -14.29 -9.32 -2.74
N LYS A 65 -15.24 -10.29 -2.64
CA LYS A 65 -16.68 -10.08 -2.92
C LYS A 65 -17.28 -8.91 -2.14
N LYS A 66 -16.79 -8.65 -0.91
CA LYS A 66 -17.24 -7.52 -0.09
C LYS A 66 -16.77 -6.15 -0.63
N LEU A 67 -15.63 -6.09 -1.32
CA LEU A 67 -15.06 -4.83 -1.84
C LEU A 67 -15.80 -4.31 -3.07
N SER A 68 -16.27 -5.21 -3.94
CA SER A 68 -17.02 -4.82 -5.13
C SER A 68 -17.79 -5.99 -5.73
N LYS A 69 -18.96 -5.67 -6.32
CA LYS A 69 -19.75 -6.58 -7.16
C LYS A 69 -19.54 -6.33 -8.66
N ASP A 70 -19.06 -5.14 -9.02
CA ASP A 70 -19.03 -4.65 -10.40
C ASP A 70 -17.61 -4.41 -10.93
N GLN A 71 -16.60 -4.54 -10.07
CA GLN A 71 -15.19 -4.42 -10.41
C GLN A 71 -14.45 -5.72 -10.09
N LEU A 72 -13.55 -6.14 -10.98
CA LEU A 72 -12.66 -7.28 -10.73
C LEU A 72 -11.56 -6.85 -9.75
N ILE A 73 -11.52 -7.48 -8.59
CA ILE A 73 -10.49 -7.25 -7.57
C ILE A 73 -9.92 -8.61 -7.20
N VAL A 74 -8.64 -8.81 -7.49
CA VAL A 74 -7.96 -10.08 -7.30
C VAL A 74 -6.79 -9.91 -6.34
N ARG A 75 -6.33 -11.03 -5.79
CA ARG A 75 -5.13 -11.09 -4.97
C ARG A 75 -4.01 -11.75 -5.77
N ARG A 76 -2.80 -11.20 -5.68
CA ARG A 76 -1.64 -11.68 -6.43
C ARG A 76 -1.28 -13.14 -6.11
N GLY A 77 -0.60 -13.82 -7.02
CA GLY A 77 -0.22 -15.23 -6.85
C GLY A 77 -1.37 -16.24 -6.99
N GLN A 78 -2.62 -15.80 -7.19
CA GLN A 78 -3.79 -16.68 -7.36
C GLN A 78 -4.42 -16.46 -8.76
N PRO A 79 -4.80 -17.53 -9.47
CA PRO A 79 -5.44 -17.42 -10.78
C PRO A 79 -6.87 -16.86 -10.70
N PHE A 80 -7.29 -16.16 -11.75
CA PHE A 80 -8.68 -15.78 -12.00
C PHE A 80 -9.10 -16.12 -13.44
N THR A 81 -10.41 -16.20 -13.68
CA THR A 81 -10.95 -16.64 -14.98
C THR A 81 -11.49 -15.48 -15.82
N VAL A 82 -11.20 -15.49 -17.12
CA VAL A 82 -11.73 -14.53 -18.10
C VAL A 82 -12.24 -15.30 -19.31
N LYS A 83 -13.51 -15.10 -19.68
CA LYS A 83 -14.06 -15.66 -20.92
C LYS A 83 -13.93 -14.64 -22.04
N VAL A 84 -13.32 -15.04 -23.14
CA VAL A 84 -13.17 -14.24 -24.36
C VAL A 84 -13.94 -14.93 -25.49
N GLU A 85 -14.82 -14.21 -26.15
CA GLU A 85 -15.52 -14.66 -27.34
C GLU A 85 -14.91 -14.01 -28.57
N LEU A 86 -14.49 -14.82 -29.54
CA LEU A 86 -14.01 -14.40 -30.84
C LEU A 86 -15.10 -14.64 -31.90
N THR A 87 -15.06 -13.88 -32.99
CA THR A 87 -15.95 -14.08 -34.15
C THR A 87 -15.50 -15.22 -35.07
N GLN A 88 -14.35 -15.83 -34.78
CA GLN A 88 -13.69 -16.82 -35.63
C GLN A 88 -12.93 -17.85 -34.79
N PRO A 89 -12.56 -19.01 -35.38
CA PRO A 89 -11.79 -20.03 -34.69
C PRO A 89 -10.45 -19.49 -34.16
N PHE A 90 -10.09 -19.92 -32.95
CA PHE A 90 -8.81 -19.63 -32.33
C PHE A 90 -7.76 -20.64 -32.81
N ASN A 91 -6.78 -20.14 -33.56
CA ASN A 91 -5.59 -20.89 -33.97
C ASN A 91 -4.33 -20.20 -33.40
N PRO A 92 -3.79 -20.69 -32.27
CA PRO A 92 -2.63 -20.10 -31.60
C PRO A 92 -1.31 -20.32 -32.34
N ASP A 93 -1.20 -21.35 -33.18
CA ASP A 93 0.03 -21.67 -33.90
C ASP A 93 0.26 -20.72 -35.10
N LEU A 94 -0.82 -20.28 -35.74
CA LEU A 94 -0.76 -19.28 -36.81
C LEU A 94 -0.72 -17.85 -36.26
N TYR A 95 -1.52 -17.57 -35.23
CA TYR A 95 -1.66 -16.25 -34.65
C TYR A 95 -1.60 -16.38 -33.12
N PRO A 96 -0.52 -15.95 -32.45
CA PRO A 96 -0.48 -16.02 -30.99
C PRO A 96 -1.48 -15.02 -30.37
N LEU A 97 -2.14 -15.43 -29.29
CA LEU A 97 -2.83 -14.50 -28.40
C LEU A 97 -1.78 -13.89 -27.47
N THR A 98 -1.57 -12.57 -27.55
CA THR A 98 -0.72 -11.84 -26.61
C THR A 98 -1.61 -11.08 -25.62
N ILE A 99 -1.25 -11.11 -24.34
CA ILE A 99 -1.86 -10.32 -23.28
C ILE A 99 -0.76 -9.46 -22.65
N THR A 100 -1.09 -8.21 -22.40
CA THR A 100 -0.22 -7.24 -21.74
C THR A 100 -0.91 -6.74 -20.48
N ALA A 101 -0.29 -6.94 -19.33
CA ALA A 101 -0.70 -6.37 -18.05
C ALA A 101 0.14 -5.13 -17.75
N GLU A 102 -0.49 -4.00 -17.46
CA GLU A 102 0.19 -2.73 -17.16
C GLU A 102 -0.41 -2.05 -15.92
N THR A 103 0.46 -1.54 -15.05
CA THR A 103 0.12 -0.71 -13.88
C THR A 103 0.97 0.56 -13.85
N GLY A 104 0.42 1.61 -13.25
CA GLY A 104 1.08 2.91 -13.13
C GLY A 104 1.16 3.68 -14.46
N LYS A 105 1.69 4.91 -14.38
CA LYS A 105 1.78 5.84 -15.52
C LYS A 105 2.90 5.51 -16.51
N TYR A 106 3.97 4.86 -16.03
CA TYR A 106 5.17 4.55 -16.80
C TYR A 106 5.49 3.04 -16.70
N PRO A 107 4.67 2.18 -17.32
CA PRO A 107 4.80 0.73 -17.20
C PRO A 107 6.08 0.21 -17.86
N SER A 108 6.77 -0.73 -17.22
CA SER A 108 8.05 -1.30 -17.65
C SER A 108 8.22 -2.74 -17.19
N GLU A 109 8.67 -3.62 -18.09
CA GLU A 109 8.94 -5.03 -17.76
C GLU A 109 10.06 -5.15 -16.72
N ASN A 110 11.11 -4.32 -16.83
CA ASN A 110 12.25 -4.35 -15.92
C ASN A 110 11.91 -3.89 -14.50
N LEU A 111 10.83 -3.10 -14.37
CA LEU A 111 10.29 -2.63 -13.10
C LEU A 111 9.13 -3.50 -12.60
N GLY A 112 8.72 -4.53 -13.35
CA GLY A 112 7.59 -5.39 -12.98
C GLY A 112 6.22 -4.71 -13.07
N THR A 113 6.15 -3.51 -13.65
CA THR A 113 4.91 -2.74 -13.85
C THR A 113 4.29 -2.98 -15.23
N LYS A 114 4.95 -3.77 -16.08
CA LYS A 114 4.44 -4.32 -17.34
C LYS A 114 4.76 -5.80 -17.43
N SER A 115 3.84 -6.60 -17.96
CA SER A 115 4.08 -8.02 -18.22
C SER A 115 3.45 -8.44 -19.54
N CYS A 116 4.23 -9.01 -20.46
CA CYS A 116 3.76 -9.56 -21.72
C CYS A 116 3.77 -11.10 -21.68
N PHE A 117 2.63 -11.72 -21.94
CA PHE A 117 2.42 -13.17 -21.85
C PHE A 117 1.36 -13.60 -22.86
N GLY A 118 1.16 -14.89 -23.10
CA GLY A 118 0.27 -15.30 -24.19
C GLY A 118 0.19 -16.79 -24.44
N ILE A 119 -0.59 -17.13 -25.47
CA ILE A 119 -0.81 -18.51 -25.93
C ILE A 119 -0.43 -18.60 -27.42
N PRO A 120 0.56 -19.44 -27.79
CA PRO A 120 1.41 -20.23 -26.91
C PRO A 120 2.38 -19.34 -26.11
N ASP A 121 3.01 -19.89 -25.07
CA ASP A 121 4.02 -19.18 -24.25
C ASP A 121 5.36 -19.04 -25.01
N LYS A 122 5.32 -18.27 -26.11
CA LYS A 122 6.46 -17.94 -26.98
C LYS A 122 6.66 -16.43 -27.09
N ILE A 123 6.06 -15.67 -26.16
CA ILE A 123 6.17 -14.20 -26.14
C ILE A 123 7.56 -13.81 -25.67
N ARG A 124 8.27 -13.02 -26.49
CA ARG A 124 9.58 -12.48 -26.13
C ARG A 124 9.40 -11.41 -25.06
N ARG A 125 10.00 -11.64 -23.90
CA ARG A 125 10.04 -10.72 -22.75
C ARG A 125 11.43 -10.08 -22.63
N SER A 126 11.53 -8.97 -21.92
CA SER A 126 12.83 -8.48 -21.45
C SER A 126 13.57 -9.56 -20.63
N PRO A 127 14.89 -9.75 -20.82
CA PRO A 127 15.69 -10.66 -19.99
C PRO A 127 15.71 -10.28 -18.50
N SER A 128 15.36 -9.03 -18.18
CA SER A 128 15.28 -8.50 -16.82
C SER A 128 13.85 -8.25 -16.36
N ALA A 129 12.86 -8.84 -17.06
CA ALA A 129 11.46 -8.75 -16.70
C ALA A 129 11.23 -9.26 -15.27
N LYS A 130 10.56 -8.44 -14.47
CA LYS A 130 10.08 -8.80 -13.13
C LYS A 130 8.57 -9.06 -13.20
N ALA A 131 8.01 -9.74 -12.20
CA ALA A 131 6.58 -10.02 -12.12
C ALA A 131 5.98 -10.54 -13.44
N VAL A 132 6.38 -11.75 -13.84
CA VAL A 132 5.89 -12.39 -15.07
C VAL A 132 4.52 -13.05 -14.83
N TRP A 133 3.49 -12.51 -15.48
CA TRP A 133 2.14 -13.06 -15.47
C TRP A 133 2.04 -14.28 -16.39
N LYS A 134 1.07 -15.15 -16.10
CA LYS A 134 0.81 -16.37 -16.87
C LYS A 134 -0.63 -16.41 -17.36
N VAL A 135 -0.84 -17.08 -18.49
CA VAL A 135 -2.17 -17.41 -19.00
C VAL A 135 -2.22 -18.85 -19.46
N GLU A 136 -3.31 -19.52 -19.16
CA GLU A 136 -3.58 -20.89 -19.56
C GLU A 136 -4.97 -20.97 -20.23
N LEU A 137 -5.10 -21.84 -21.22
CA LEU A 137 -6.39 -22.13 -21.86
C LEU A 137 -7.05 -23.30 -21.14
N GLU A 138 -8.24 -23.08 -20.60
CA GLU A 138 -8.95 -24.13 -19.89
C GLU A 138 -9.54 -25.18 -20.85
N LYS A 139 -9.67 -26.42 -20.36
CA LYS A 139 -10.24 -27.55 -21.13
C LYS A 139 -11.66 -27.30 -21.64
N ARG A 140 -12.46 -26.48 -20.94
CA ARG A 140 -13.82 -26.10 -21.33
C ARG A 140 -13.88 -25.02 -22.42
N SER A 141 -12.74 -24.62 -22.98
CA SER A 141 -12.70 -23.74 -24.14
C SER A 141 -13.16 -24.48 -25.39
N TYR A 142 -13.75 -23.75 -26.33
CA TYR A 142 -14.15 -24.26 -27.65
C TYR A 142 -13.44 -23.42 -28.72
N PRO A 143 -12.15 -23.69 -29.01
CA PRO A 143 -11.36 -22.91 -29.96
C PRO A 143 -11.98 -22.85 -31.36
N LEU A 144 -12.62 -23.93 -31.81
CA LEU A 144 -13.28 -24.00 -33.13
C LEU A 144 -14.44 -23.00 -33.28
N THR A 145 -15.10 -22.64 -32.18
CA THR A 145 -16.21 -21.66 -32.17
C THR A 145 -15.77 -20.29 -31.64
N GLY A 146 -14.48 -20.12 -31.34
CA GLY A 146 -13.94 -18.85 -30.82
C GLY A 146 -14.23 -18.57 -29.35
N SER A 147 -14.77 -19.53 -28.57
CA SER A 147 -15.04 -19.34 -27.14
C SER A 147 -13.86 -19.80 -26.30
N LEU A 148 -13.12 -18.86 -25.70
CA LEU A 148 -11.91 -19.12 -24.91
C LEU A 148 -12.18 -18.85 -23.43
N ASN A 149 -11.93 -19.83 -22.58
CA ASN A 149 -11.89 -19.63 -21.14
C ASN A 149 -10.42 -19.58 -20.72
N LEU A 150 -9.97 -18.39 -20.33
CA LEU A 150 -8.60 -18.10 -19.96
C LEU A 150 -8.47 -18.10 -18.44
N THR A 151 -7.48 -18.80 -17.92
CA THR A 151 -7.02 -18.68 -16.54
C THR A 151 -5.80 -17.77 -16.53
N ILE A 152 -5.88 -16.61 -15.88
CA ILE A 152 -4.80 -15.62 -15.82
C ILE A 152 -4.27 -15.57 -14.39
N THR A 153 -2.95 -15.65 -14.22
CA THR A 153 -2.30 -15.67 -12.92
C THR A 153 -1.30 -14.52 -12.79
N PRO A 154 -1.59 -13.50 -11.96
CA PRO A 154 -0.56 -12.56 -11.50
C PRO A 154 0.46 -13.31 -10.63
N PRO A 155 1.76 -13.03 -10.74
CA PRO A 155 2.75 -13.63 -9.85
C PRO A 155 2.60 -13.10 -8.41
N ALA A 156 3.10 -13.85 -7.42
CA ALA A 156 2.98 -13.50 -6.00
C ALA A 156 3.77 -12.23 -5.61
N ASP A 157 4.67 -11.75 -6.47
CA ASP A 157 5.44 -10.51 -6.32
C ASP A 157 4.91 -9.37 -7.23
N ALA A 158 3.71 -9.50 -7.80
CA ALA A 158 3.12 -8.41 -8.57
C ALA A 158 2.94 -7.15 -7.71
N PRO A 159 3.27 -5.95 -8.23
CA PRO A 159 2.95 -4.70 -7.53
C PRO A 159 1.45 -4.55 -7.27
N VAL A 160 1.07 -4.13 -6.07
CA VAL A 160 -0.35 -3.85 -5.79
C VAL A 160 -0.79 -2.56 -6.46
N GLY A 161 -2.02 -2.53 -6.96
CA GLY A 161 -2.58 -1.37 -7.65
C GLY A 161 -3.58 -1.70 -8.74
N LYS A 162 -3.96 -0.67 -9.50
CA LYS A 162 -4.86 -0.79 -10.65
C LYS A 162 -4.09 -1.24 -11.89
N TYR A 163 -4.60 -2.25 -12.57
CA TYR A 163 -4.06 -2.78 -13.81
C TYR A 163 -5.04 -2.64 -14.97
N ASN A 164 -4.48 -2.49 -16.17
CA ASN A 164 -5.18 -2.75 -17.42
C ASN A 164 -4.61 -4.02 -18.05
N LEU A 165 -5.49 -4.91 -18.50
CA LEU A 165 -5.17 -6.09 -19.28
C LEU A 165 -5.65 -5.90 -20.70
N THR A 166 -4.72 -5.85 -21.64
CA THR A 166 -5.01 -5.69 -23.06
C THR A 166 -4.63 -6.97 -23.78
N ALA A 167 -5.54 -7.50 -24.60
CA ALA A 167 -5.29 -8.66 -25.45
C ALA A 167 -5.17 -8.25 -26.91
N ARG A 168 -4.21 -8.87 -27.59
CA ARG A 168 -4.01 -8.74 -29.03
C ARG A 168 -4.05 -10.11 -29.68
N TYR A 169 -4.91 -10.25 -30.67
CA TYR A 169 -5.04 -11.45 -31.49
C TYR A 169 -5.16 -11.04 -32.96
N ARG A 170 -4.27 -11.58 -33.80
CA ARG A 170 -4.07 -11.11 -35.19
C ARG A 170 -3.72 -9.61 -35.22
N ASN A 171 -4.50 -8.80 -35.93
CA ASN A 171 -4.29 -7.37 -36.10
C ASN A 171 -5.20 -6.52 -35.21
N GLU A 172 -5.92 -7.15 -34.27
CA GLU A 172 -6.85 -6.48 -33.38
C GLU A 172 -6.36 -6.53 -31.94
N GLU A 173 -6.60 -5.43 -31.23
CA GLU A 173 -6.30 -5.25 -29.82
C GLU A 173 -7.58 -4.84 -29.08
N THR A 174 -7.81 -5.40 -27.90
CA THR A 174 -8.97 -5.10 -27.07
C THR A 174 -8.60 -5.06 -25.58
N LEU A 175 -9.27 -4.21 -24.81
CA LEU A 175 -9.16 -4.22 -23.36
C LEU A 175 -9.95 -5.41 -22.81
N LEU A 176 -9.26 -6.38 -22.20
CA LEU A 176 -9.91 -7.48 -21.51
C LEU A 176 -10.50 -7.04 -20.17
N ALA A 177 -9.70 -6.38 -19.35
CA ALA A 177 -10.10 -6.03 -18.00
C ALA A 177 -9.38 -4.79 -17.49
N THR A 178 -10.10 -4.02 -16.67
CA THR A 178 -9.48 -3.13 -15.69
C THR A 178 -9.73 -3.74 -14.32
N LEU A 179 -8.67 -4.06 -13.60
CA LEU A 179 -8.74 -4.78 -12.32
C LEU A 179 -7.85 -4.12 -11.25
N VAL A 180 -8.07 -4.48 -10.00
CA VAL A 180 -7.17 -4.15 -8.90
C VAL A 180 -6.51 -5.43 -8.39
N VAL A 181 -5.19 -5.37 -8.20
CA VAL A 181 -4.40 -6.46 -7.62
C VAL A 181 -3.99 -6.06 -6.21
N LEU A 182 -4.29 -6.91 -5.23
CA LEU A 182 -3.98 -6.75 -3.82
C LEU A 182 -2.98 -7.81 -3.34
N PHE A 183 -2.43 -7.62 -2.14
CA PHE A 183 -1.65 -8.64 -1.45
C PHE A 183 -2.51 -9.88 -1.14
N ASN A 184 -1.86 -11.05 -1.04
CA ASN A 184 -2.54 -12.32 -0.88
C ASN A 184 -2.06 -13.15 0.31
N PRO A 185 -2.70 -13.02 1.48
CA PRO A 185 -2.36 -13.84 2.63
C PRO A 185 -2.80 -15.31 2.50
N TRP A 186 -3.58 -15.66 1.46
CA TRP A 186 -3.91 -17.05 1.12
C TRP A 186 -2.91 -17.71 0.17
N CYS A 187 -2.00 -16.96 -0.44
CA CYS A 187 -0.99 -17.50 -1.35
C CYS A 187 0.29 -17.84 -0.58
N PRO A 188 0.73 -19.12 -0.54
CA PRO A 188 1.95 -19.53 0.16
C PRO A 188 3.22 -18.81 -0.32
N ASP A 189 3.26 -18.42 -1.59
CA ASP A 189 4.41 -17.76 -2.22
C ASP A 189 4.42 -16.23 -1.98
N ASP A 190 3.36 -15.66 -1.39
CA ASP A 190 3.30 -14.25 -1.07
C ASP A 190 4.05 -13.96 0.24
N SER A 191 4.84 -12.88 0.24
CA SER A 191 5.49 -12.31 1.43
C SER A 191 4.57 -12.03 2.62
N VAL A 192 3.24 -11.93 2.43
CA VAL A 192 2.27 -11.76 3.52
C VAL A 192 1.45 -13.01 3.82
N SER A 193 1.88 -14.18 3.32
CA SER A 193 1.22 -15.46 3.53
C SER A 193 1.00 -15.74 5.03
N LEU A 194 -0.24 -16.07 5.38
CA LEU A 194 -0.62 -16.46 6.73
C LEU A 194 -1.36 -17.80 6.67
N SER A 195 -0.77 -18.82 7.29
CA SER A 195 -1.23 -20.21 7.15
C SER A 195 -2.53 -20.49 7.92
N ASP A 196 -2.77 -19.80 9.03
CA ASP A 196 -3.94 -19.99 9.88
C ASP A 196 -5.15 -19.23 9.33
N GLU A 197 -6.21 -19.97 9.01
CA GLU A 197 -7.44 -19.40 8.44
C GLU A 197 -8.18 -18.49 9.42
N ALA A 198 -8.24 -18.82 10.71
CA ALA A 198 -8.91 -17.98 11.70
C ALA A 198 -8.17 -16.64 11.86
N GLN A 199 -6.84 -16.65 11.78
CA GLN A 199 -6.04 -15.44 11.76
C GLN A 199 -6.25 -14.62 10.48
N ARG A 200 -6.36 -15.24 9.31
CA ARG A 200 -6.71 -14.51 8.06
C ARG A 200 -8.08 -13.83 8.17
N GLN A 201 -9.06 -14.52 8.75
CA GLN A 201 -10.37 -13.92 8.99
C GLN A 201 -10.29 -12.75 9.97
N GLU A 202 -9.54 -12.86 11.07
CA GLU A 202 -9.42 -11.77 12.06
C GLU A 202 -8.60 -10.58 11.55
N TYR A 203 -7.47 -10.84 10.89
CA TYR A 203 -6.46 -9.81 10.60
C TYR A 203 -6.58 -9.19 9.21
N VAL A 204 -7.50 -9.69 8.37
CA VAL A 204 -7.78 -9.17 7.03
C VAL A 204 -9.27 -8.91 6.84
N MET A 205 -10.12 -9.89 7.16
CA MET A 205 -11.55 -9.84 6.81
C MET A 205 -12.45 -9.22 7.88
N ASN A 206 -12.03 -9.18 9.13
CA ASN A 206 -12.84 -8.62 10.21
C ASN A 206 -12.81 -7.09 10.14
N GLU A 207 -13.98 -6.46 10.11
CA GLU A 207 -14.13 -4.99 10.03
C GLU A 207 -14.29 -4.36 11.42
N HIS A 208 -14.49 -5.17 12.46
CA HIS A 208 -14.72 -4.69 13.81
C HIS A 208 -13.59 -5.11 14.75
N GLY A 209 -12.95 -4.12 15.37
CA GLY A 209 -11.84 -4.29 16.28
C GLY A 209 -12.14 -3.79 17.69
N ILE A 210 -11.16 -4.00 18.57
CA ILE A 210 -11.10 -3.42 19.90
C ILE A 210 -9.71 -2.80 20.04
N ILE A 211 -9.67 -1.53 20.40
CA ILE A 211 -8.47 -0.83 20.80
C ILE A 211 -8.49 -0.71 22.33
N TYR A 212 -7.39 -1.08 22.99
CA TYR A 212 -7.29 -0.96 24.44
C TYR A 212 -6.78 0.42 24.83
N SER A 213 -7.32 0.98 25.91
CA SER A 213 -6.93 2.28 26.47
C SER A 213 -7.05 2.28 27.99
N GLY A 214 -6.77 3.41 28.65
CA GLY A 214 -6.85 3.53 30.12
C GLY A 214 -5.46 3.54 30.74
N SER A 215 -5.25 2.73 31.77
CA SER A 215 -3.95 2.55 32.43
C SER A 215 -3.66 1.06 32.63
N GLU A 216 -2.43 0.70 33.03
CA GLU A 216 -2.08 -0.72 33.23
C GLU A 216 -2.96 -1.41 34.29
N ASN A 217 -3.50 -0.64 35.25
CA ASN A 217 -4.37 -1.14 36.33
C ASN A 217 -5.85 -1.16 35.96
N TYR A 218 -6.27 -0.39 34.95
CA TYR A 218 -7.65 -0.31 34.51
C TYR A 218 -7.74 -0.21 32.99
N ILE A 219 -7.61 -1.37 32.34
CA ILE A 219 -7.67 -1.52 30.90
C ILE A 219 -9.13 -1.42 30.43
N ARG A 220 -9.39 -0.49 29.51
CA ARG A 220 -10.69 -0.29 28.88
C ARG A 220 -10.66 -0.79 27.44
N SER A 221 -11.74 -1.45 27.02
CA SER A 221 -11.97 -1.85 25.63
C SER A 221 -12.72 -0.75 24.89
N VAL A 222 -12.16 -0.24 23.80
CA VAL A 222 -12.80 0.74 22.91
C VAL A 222 -13.11 0.05 21.59
N PRO A 223 -14.39 -0.22 21.28
CA PRO A 223 -14.76 -0.75 19.97
C PRO A 223 -14.34 0.22 18.86
N TRP A 224 -13.84 -0.33 17.75
CA TRP A 224 -13.46 0.46 16.59
C TRP A 224 -13.94 -0.21 15.31
N ASP A 225 -14.60 0.57 14.45
CA ASP A 225 -15.03 0.13 13.13
C ASP A 225 -13.97 0.47 12.08
N PHE A 226 -13.26 -0.54 11.57
CA PHE A 226 -12.26 -0.37 10.54
C PHE A 226 -12.90 -0.05 9.18
N GLY A 227 -14.07 -0.61 8.87
CA GLY A 227 -14.81 -0.31 7.63
C GLY A 227 -14.01 -0.47 6.34
N GLN A 228 -13.09 -1.44 6.25
CA GLN A 228 -12.23 -1.59 5.06
C GLN A 228 -12.97 -2.05 3.80
N PHE A 229 -14.23 -2.51 3.90
CA PHE A 229 -15.05 -2.88 2.73
C PHE A 229 -16.16 -1.87 2.42
N GLU A 230 -16.14 -0.71 3.07
CA GLU A 230 -17.06 0.40 2.78
C GLU A 230 -16.84 1.00 1.38
N GLU A 231 -17.82 1.78 0.93
CA GLU A 231 -17.81 2.40 -0.40
C GLU A 231 -16.54 3.25 -0.63
N ASP A 232 -16.03 3.23 -1.86
CA ASP A 232 -14.83 3.95 -2.30
C ASP A 232 -13.51 3.56 -1.62
N MET A 233 -13.50 2.69 -0.60
CA MET A 233 -12.28 2.39 0.14
C MET A 233 -11.12 1.91 -0.73
N VAL A 234 -11.39 1.14 -1.79
CA VAL A 234 -10.37 0.76 -2.78
C VAL A 234 -9.74 1.99 -3.45
N LYS A 235 -10.56 2.96 -3.85
CA LYS A 235 -10.08 4.22 -4.47
C LYS A 235 -9.29 5.03 -3.45
N ILE A 236 -9.76 5.10 -2.21
CA ILE A 236 -9.12 5.87 -1.14
C ILE A 236 -7.74 5.29 -0.82
N CYS A 237 -7.62 3.98 -0.60
CA CYS A 237 -6.34 3.34 -0.30
C CYS A 237 -5.34 3.45 -1.46
N LEU A 238 -5.79 3.29 -2.71
CA LEU A 238 -4.91 3.53 -3.86
C LEU A 238 -4.51 5.01 -3.99
N LYS A 239 -5.42 5.93 -3.66
CA LYS A 239 -5.13 7.37 -3.65
C LYS A 239 -4.09 7.74 -2.61
N ILE A 240 -4.12 7.15 -1.41
CA ILE A 240 -3.09 7.31 -0.38
C ILE A 240 -1.71 6.94 -0.94
N LEU A 241 -1.61 5.82 -1.66
CA LEU A 241 -0.36 5.43 -2.31
C LEU A 241 0.03 6.38 -3.46
N ASP A 242 -0.91 6.94 -4.21
CA ASP A 242 -0.60 7.79 -5.38
C ASP A 242 -0.22 9.24 -5.02
N VAL A 243 -0.62 9.74 -3.84
CA VAL A 243 -0.28 11.11 -3.40
C VAL A 243 0.91 11.18 -2.46
N ASN A 244 1.56 10.04 -2.18
CA ASN A 244 2.72 10.00 -1.31
C ASN A 244 3.93 10.71 -1.94
N PRO A 245 4.83 11.33 -1.14
CA PRO A 245 5.98 12.06 -1.66
C PRO A 245 6.89 11.26 -2.60
N LYS A 246 7.08 9.95 -2.36
CA LYS A 246 7.91 9.08 -3.23
C LYS A 246 7.26 8.88 -4.60
N HIS A 247 5.92 8.77 -4.66
CA HIS A 247 5.20 8.71 -5.93
C HIS A 247 5.29 10.03 -6.70
N LEU A 248 5.13 11.16 -6.02
CA LEU A 248 5.25 12.49 -6.63
C LEU A 248 6.66 12.74 -7.20
N ALA A 249 7.70 12.25 -6.51
CA ALA A 249 9.08 12.35 -6.95
C ALA A 249 9.40 11.39 -8.12
N ASN A 250 8.96 10.13 -8.04
CA ASN A 250 9.22 9.13 -9.08
C ASN A 250 8.13 8.03 -9.08
N ALA A 251 7.04 8.29 -9.79
CA ALA A 251 5.91 7.38 -9.91
C ALA A 251 6.28 5.99 -10.46
N ALA A 252 7.26 5.88 -11.36
CA ALA A 252 7.66 4.59 -11.94
C ALA A 252 8.30 3.68 -10.88
N ASN A 253 9.23 4.22 -10.09
CA ASN A 253 9.90 3.48 -9.03
C ASN A 253 8.98 3.20 -7.84
N ASP A 254 8.12 4.16 -7.47
CA ASP A 254 7.12 3.95 -6.41
C ASP A 254 6.18 2.80 -6.76
N VAL A 255 5.56 2.82 -7.96
CA VAL A 255 4.65 1.74 -8.38
C VAL A 255 5.39 0.40 -8.48
N SER A 256 6.64 0.38 -8.94
CA SER A 256 7.47 -0.84 -8.90
C SER A 256 7.65 -1.38 -7.48
N ALA A 257 7.96 -0.51 -6.52
CA ALA A 257 8.23 -0.87 -5.14
C ALA A 257 6.99 -1.33 -4.35
N ARG A 258 5.77 -1.04 -4.85
CA ARG A 258 4.50 -1.55 -4.28
C ARG A 258 4.35 -3.08 -4.35
N CYS A 259 5.31 -3.80 -4.94
CA CYS A 259 5.38 -5.26 -4.79
C CYS A 259 5.83 -5.71 -3.39
N ASN A 260 6.43 -4.81 -2.59
CA ASN A 260 7.04 -5.17 -1.32
C ASN A 260 6.18 -4.65 -0.14
N PRO A 261 5.67 -5.53 0.75
CA PRO A 261 4.87 -5.11 1.90
C PRO A 261 5.67 -4.24 2.89
N ILE A 262 7.00 -4.38 2.96
CA ILE A 262 7.88 -3.53 3.78
C ILE A 262 7.80 -2.08 3.29
N TYR A 263 7.90 -1.89 1.97
CA TYR A 263 7.82 -0.57 1.34
C TYR A 263 6.42 0.05 1.54
N VAL A 264 5.38 -0.72 1.26
CA VAL A 264 3.98 -0.26 1.43
C VAL A 264 3.71 0.12 2.88
N SER A 265 4.19 -0.66 3.85
CA SER A 265 4.02 -0.35 5.28
C SER A 265 4.66 0.98 5.65
N ARG A 266 5.88 1.27 5.16
CA ARG A 266 6.56 2.56 5.39
C ARG A 266 5.83 3.73 4.74
N VAL A 267 5.37 3.56 3.50
CA VAL A 267 4.61 4.60 2.79
C VAL A 267 3.29 4.88 3.52
N VAL A 268 2.55 3.85 3.90
CA VAL A 268 1.27 4.02 4.60
C VAL A 268 1.49 4.66 5.97
N SER A 269 2.45 4.18 6.78
CA SER A 269 2.80 4.78 8.08
C SER A 269 3.02 6.29 7.99
N ALA A 270 3.84 6.73 7.02
CA ALA A 270 4.09 8.15 6.77
C ALA A 270 2.80 8.90 6.37
N MET A 271 2.04 8.35 5.42
CA MET A 271 0.86 9.00 4.87
C MET A 271 -0.34 9.07 5.82
N ILE A 272 -0.35 8.32 6.92
CA ILE A 272 -1.45 8.38 7.89
C ILE A 272 -1.39 9.67 8.73
N ASN A 273 -0.20 10.15 9.07
CA ASN A 273 -0.02 11.45 9.74
C ASN A 273 0.32 12.55 8.74
N SER A 274 0.04 13.81 9.08
CA SER A 274 0.19 14.95 8.16
C SER A 274 1.41 15.83 8.44
N ASN A 275 2.43 15.36 9.16
CA ASN A 275 3.50 16.24 9.63
C ASN A 275 4.49 16.65 8.53
N ASP A 276 4.73 15.80 7.53
CA ASP A 276 5.66 16.09 6.43
C ASP A 276 4.97 16.27 5.06
N ASP A 277 3.70 15.89 4.93
CA ASP A 277 2.99 15.82 3.66
C ASP A 277 1.47 16.04 3.80
N CYS A 278 0.71 15.75 2.73
CA CYS A 278 -0.76 15.82 2.72
C CYS A 278 -1.40 14.55 3.30
N GLY A 279 -0.86 14.04 4.41
CA GLY A 279 -1.32 12.83 5.07
C GLY A 279 -2.75 12.91 5.60
N VAL A 280 -3.27 11.75 6.03
CA VAL A 280 -4.70 11.57 6.27
C VAL A 280 -5.20 12.35 7.48
N VAL A 281 -4.48 12.30 8.60
CA VAL A 281 -4.94 12.82 9.89
C VAL A 281 -3.93 13.83 10.47
N GLU A 282 -4.45 14.96 10.96
CA GLU A 282 -3.66 15.94 11.70
C GLU A 282 -3.70 15.64 13.21
N GLY A 283 -2.52 15.56 13.84
CA GLY A 283 -2.39 15.25 15.26
C GLY A 283 -2.67 16.45 16.18
N ARG A 284 -3.38 16.24 17.30
CA ARG A 284 -3.50 17.23 18.37
C ARG A 284 -3.74 16.57 19.74
N TRP A 285 -2.93 16.96 20.72
CA TRP A 285 -2.93 16.37 22.07
C TRP A 285 -3.55 17.25 23.17
N SER A 286 -3.90 18.49 22.84
CA SER A 286 -4.50 19.42 23.79
C SER A 286 -5.51 20.35 23.13
N ALA A 287 -6.48 20.81 23.93
CA ALA A 287 -7.45 21.81 23.52
C ALA A 287 -6.76 23.15 23.17
N PRO A 288 -7.35 23.97 22.29
CA PRO A 288 -8.68 23.80 21.66
C PRO A 288 -8.64 22.95 20.38
N TYR A 289 -9.62 22.08 20.13
CA TYR A 289 -9.72 21.30 18.88
C TYR A 289 -10.42 22.09 17.75
N SER A 290 -9.93 23.30 17.46
CA SER A 290 -10.59 24.23 16.53
C SER A 290 -10.58 23.73 15.08
N GLY A 291 -11.73 23.81 14.40
CA GLY A 291 -11.84 23.45 12.98
C GLY A 291 -11.88 21.95 12.69
N GLY A 292 -11.99 21.11 13.72
CA GLY A 292 -12.09 19.66 13.61
C GLY A 292 -12.81 19.03 14.79
N ASN A 293 -12.76 17.71 14.87
CA ASN A 293 -13.28 16.95 16.01
C ASN A 293 -12.16 16.65 17.02
N GLU A 294 -12.52 16.53 18.29
CA GLU A 294 -11.63 15.95 19.29
C GLU A 294 -11.30 14.49 18.93
N PRO A 295 -10.08 13.99 19.24
CA PRO A 295 -9.69 12.61 18.90
C PRO A 295 -10.62 11.52 19.48
N THR A 296 -11.27 11.79 20.62
CA THR A 296 -12.24 10.89 21.28
C THR A 296 -13.59 10.81 20.59
N HIS A 297 -13.88 11.70 19.63
CA HIS A 297 -15.11 11.67 18.85
C HIS A 297 -15.18 10.45 17.91
N TRP A 298 -14.03 9.99 17.42
CA TRP A 298 -13.98 8.95 16.39
C TRP A 298 -14.22 7.56 16.99
N SER A 299 -15.09 6.78 16.34
CA SER A 299 -15.35 5.38 16.65
C SER A 299 -15.02 4.43 15.49
N GLY A 300 -14.41 4.95 14.41
CA GLY A 300 -14.10 4.18 13.22
C GLY A 300 -13.30 4.97 12.19
N SER A 301 -12.69 4.24 11.25
CA SER A 301 -11.75 4.79 10.28
C SER A 301 -12.42 5.33 9.02
N TYR A 302 -13.53 4.72 8.59
CA TYR A 302 -14.19 5.06 7.33
C TYR A 302 -14.59 6.54 7.23
N PRO A 303 -15.24 7.17 8.23
CA PRO A 303 -15.59 8.59 8.16
C PRO A 303 -14.38 9.51 7.98
N ILE A 304 -13.23 9.15 8.54
CA ILE A 304 -11.98 9.91 8.43
C ILE A 304 -11.44 9.77 7.00
N LEU A 305 -11.28 8.53 6.53
CA LEU A 305 -10.73 8.21 5.21
C LEU A 305 -11.58 8.79 4.08
N LYS A 306 -12.90 8.62 4.18
CA LYS A 306 -13.86 9.18 3.20
C LYS A 306 -13.82 10.70 3.20
N ARG A 307 -13.80 11.34 4.38
CA ARG A 307 -13.67 12.79 4.47
C ARG A 307 -12.38 13.29 3.83
N TRP A 308 -11.23 12.69 4.15
CA TRP A 308 -9.93 13.05 3.56
C TRP A 308 -9.99 13.00 2.03
N TYR A 309 -10.60 11.95 1.48
CA TYR A 309 -10.76 11.79 0.03
C TYR A 309 -11.67 12.88 -0.57
N ASP A 310 -12.82 13.15 0.05
CA ASP A 310 -13.82 14.09 -0.44
C ASP A 310 -13.36 15.55 -0.36
N ILE A 311 -12.49 15.89 0.60
CA ILE A 311 -11.87 17.23 0.72
C ILE A 311 -10.57 17.36 -0.07
N ASN A 312 -10.39 16.53 -1.10
CA ASN A 312 -9.25 16.56 -2.02
C ASN A 312 -7.90 16.34 -1.30
N CYS A 313 -7.83 15.31 -0.47
CA CYS A 313 -6.65 14.87 0.26
C CYS A 313 -6.09 15.91 1.25
N GLN A 314 -6.93 16.81 1.76
CA GLN A 314 -6.55 17.65 2.92
C GLN A 314 -6.71 16.85 4.21
N SER A 315 -5.81 17.07 5.17
CA SER A 315 -5.76 16.33 6.41
C SER A 315 -7.01 16.55 7.28
N VAL A 316 -7.50 15.46 7.86
CA VAL A 316 -8.67 15.46 8.75
C VAL A 316 -8.24 15.77 10.17
N LYS A 317 -8.88 16.78 10.76
CA LYS A 317 -8.64 17.26 12.12
C LYS A 317 -9.63 16.63 13.11
N TYR A 318 -9.24 16.03 14.23
CA TYR A 318 -7.90 15.69 14.71
C TYR A 318 -7.80 14.21 15.11
N GLY A 319 -6.57 13.70 15.28
CA GLY A 319 -6.30 12.36 15.80
C GLY A 319 -5.19 12.32 16.85
N GLN A 320 -5.10 11.16 17.51
CA GLN A 320 -4.02 10.72 18.41
C GLN A 320 -3.64 9.27 18.06
N CYS A 321 -2.69 8.67 18.78
CA CYS A 321 -2.10 7.35 18.46
C CYS A 321 -3.15 6.27 18.09
N TRP A 322 -4.21 6.11 18.88
CA TRP A 322 -5.25 5.11 18.57
C TRP A 322 -6.05 5.41 17.29
N VAL A 323 -6.25 6.69 16.96
CA VAL A 323 -6.91 7.10 15.71
C VAL A 323 -6.00 6.80 14.53
N PHE A 324 -4.71 7.15 14.63
CA PHE A 324 -3.73 6.84 13.58
C PHE A 324 -3.63 5.32 13.35
N ALA A 325 -3.47 4.53 14.41
CA ALA A 325 -3.40 3.07 14.32
C ALA A 325 -4.69 2.46 13.76
N GLY A 326 -5.86 2.96 14.18
CA GLY A 326 -7.16 2.53 13.67
C GLY A 326 -7.30 2.78 12.16
N VAL A 327 -6.97 4.00 11.71
CA VAL A 327 -7.01 4.38 10.29
C VAL A 327 -6.01 3.56 9.47
N MET A 328 -4.79 3.39 9.98
CA MET A 328 -3.77 2.58 9.34
C MET A 328 -4.21 1.12 9.17
N CYS A 329 -4.82 0.53 10.21
CA CYS A 329 -5.32 -0.84 10.18
C CYS A 329 -6.31 -1.05 9.01
N SER A 330 -7.26 -0.12 8.81
CA SER A 330 -8.21 -0.20 7.70
C SER A 330 -7.53 -0.21 6.33
N VAL A 331 -6.52 0.66 6.15
CA VAL A 331 -5.77 0.74 4.88
C VAL A 331 -4.97 -0.55 4.64
N MET A 332 -4.26 -1.04 5.65
CA MET A 332 -3.43 -2.25 5.54
C MET A 332 -4.28 -3.51 5.30
N ARG A 333 -5.41 -3.67 6.01
CA ARG A 333 -6.37 -4.77 5.79
C ARG A 333 -6.94 -4.76 4.38
N LEU A 334 -7.34 -3.59 3.86
CA LEU A 334 -7.82 -3.47 2.49
C LEU A 334 -6.76 -3.92 1.49
N LEU A 335 -5.53 -3.41 1.63
CA LEU A 335 -4.42 -3.75 0.74
C LEU A 335 -4.07 -5.25 0.80
N GLY A 336 -4.53 -5.96 1.83
CA GLY A 336 -4.36 -7.41 2.00
C GLY A 336 -3.18 -7.78 2.88
N ILE A 337 -2.60 -6.84 3.62
CA ILE A 337 -1.54 -7.10 4.60
C ILE A 337 -2.22 -7.42 5.93
N PRO A 338 -2.07 -8.65 6.48
CA PRO A 338 -2.68 -8.99 7.76
C PRO A 338 -2.12 -8.10 8.87
N CYS A 339 -3.00 -7.46 9.64
CA CYS A 339 -2.58 -6.56 10.70
C CYS A 339 -3.53 -6.52 11.91
N ARG A 340 -2.96 -6.12 13.05
CA ARG A 340 -3.66 -6.00 14.34
C ARG A 340 -3.17 -4.79 15.13
N VAL A 341 -4.09 -4.11 15.79
CA VAL A 341 -3.80 -2.93 16.62
C VAL A 341 -3.26 -3.38 17.97
N ILE A 342 -2.14 -2.79 18.39
CA ILE A 342 -1.45 -3.10 19.64
C ILE A 342 -1.52 -1.88 20.55
N THR A 343 -1.86 -2.10 21.82
CA THR A 343 -1.75 -1.10 22.88
C THR A 343 -0.63 -1.48 23.83
N ASN A 344 0.31 -0.57 24.05
CA ASN A 344 1.35 -0.66 25.07
C ASN A 344 1.01 0.28 26.24
N PHE A 345 0.97 -0.22 27.48
CA PHE A 345 0.74 0.62 28.66
C PHE A 345 2.07 1.02 29.30
N GLN A 346 2.13 2.23 29.88
CA GLN A 346 3.40 2.82 30.34
C GLN A 346 4.43 2.84 29.20
N SER A 347 4.03 3.37 28.05
CA SER A 347 4.89 3.40 26.87
C SER A 347 5.90 4.52 27.00
N ALA A 348 7.18 4.18 26.91
CA ALA A 348 8.24 5.17 26.90
C ALA A 348 8.27 5.90 25.55
N HIS A 349 8.51 7.21 25.58
CA HIS A 349 8.80 8.01 24.42
C HIS A 349 10.18 8.64 24.60
N ASP A 350 11.20 7.90 24.16
CA ASP A 350 12.62 8.29 24.20
C ASP A 350 12.96 9.12 22.96
N ASN A 351 13.29 10.40 23.17
CA ASN A 351 13.64 11.32 22.08
C ASN A 351 15.15 11.33 21.77
N ASN A 352 15.97 10.73 22.63
CA ASN A 352 17.42 10.86 22.55
C ASN A 352 18.13 9.55 22.18
N LYS A 353 17.38 8.43 22.12
CA LYS A 353 17.80 7.08 21.72
C LYS A 353 18.83 6.46 22.66
N ASN A 354 18.88 6.90 23.91
CA ASN A 354 19.75 6.32 24.94
C ASN A 354 19.12 5.13 25.66
N LEU A 355 17.88 4.73 25.29
CA LEU A 355 17.14 3.60 25.86
C LEU A 355 16.80 3.78 27.34
N THR A 356 16.84 5.02 27.82
CA THR A 356 16.43 5.42 29.17
C THR A 356 15.48 6.60 29.10
N ILE A 357 14.61 6.72 30.10
CA ILE A 357 13.75 7.88 30.28
C ILE A 357 14.25 8.65 31.49
N ASP A 358 14.94 9.75 31.23
CA ASP A 358 15.56 10.57 32.26
C ASP A 358 14.57 11.63 32.77
N VAL A 359 14.25 11.57 34.07
CA VAL A 359 13.39 12.54 34.76
C VAL A 359 14.24 13.38 35.70
N TYR A 360 14.22 14.70 35.53
CA TYR A 360 15.07 15.61 36.31
C TYR A 360 14.27 16.38 37.36
N HIS A 361 14.70 16.28 38.62
CA HIS A 361 14.12 17.00 39.77
C HIS A 361 15.08 18.11 40.24
N ALA A 362 14.56 19.31 40.50
CA ALA A 362 15.36 20.37 41.10
C ALA A 362 15.55 20.15 42.60
N ASP A 363 16.68 20.57 43.16
CA ASP A 363 16.93 20.55 44.62
C ASP A 363 16.04 21.50 45.44
N TYR A 364 15.27 22.38 44.79
CA TYR A 364 14.28 23.25 45.40
C TYR A 364 12.84 22.96 44.93
N GLY A 365 12.41 21.70 44.90
CA GLY A 365 10.99 21.37 44.70
C GLY A 365 10.73 19.91 44.39
N VAL A 366 9.45 19.51 44.44
CA VAL A 366 8.98 18.15 44.09
C VAL A 366 8.48 18.08 42.64
N ARG A 367 8.62 19.17 41.88
CA ARG A 367 8.17 19.22 40.48
C ARG A 367 9.32 18.84 39.56
N GLU A 368 9.03 17.92 38.67
CA GLU A 368 9.85 17.55 37.54
C GLU A 368 10.13 18.80 36.68
N LYS A 369 11.36 18.89 36.18
CA LYS A 369 11.68 19.80 35.08
C LYS A 369 11.12 19.20 33.80
N GLU A 370 10.61 20.06 32.92
CA GLU A 370 10.17 19.62 31.60
C GLU A 370 11.35 19.00 30.83
N THR A 371 11.19 17.73 30.47
CA THR A 371 12.06 16.98 29.58
C THR A 371 11.33 16.68 28.28
N ARG A 372 12.08 16.29 27.25
CA ARG A 372 11.47 15.79 26.01
C ARG A 372 10.97 14.35 26.19
N ASP A 373 11.68 13.57 27.01
CA ASP A 373 11.31 12.19 27.32
C ASP A 373 10.06 12.14 28.19
N SER A 374 9.17 11.21 27.88
CA SER A 374 7.90 11.09 28.59
C SER A 374 7.42 9.65 28.66
N ILE A 375 6.69 9.32 29.72
CA ILE A 375 5.93 8.07 29.82
C ILE A 375 4.48 8.35 29.50
N TRP A 376 3.98 7.67 28.48
CA TRP A 376 2.59 7.73 28.06
C TRP A 376 1.80 6.67 28.81
N ASN A 377 0.66 7.04 29.38
CA ASN A 377 -0.26 6.10 30.05
C ASN A 377 -0.53 4.86 29.17
N PHE A 378 -0.73 5.11 27.88
CA PHE A 378 -0.69 4.09 26.84
C PHE A 378 -0.31 4.72 25.51
N HIS A 379 0.23 3.88 24.62
CA HIS A 379 0.48 4.19 23.22
C HIS A 379 -0.06 3.08 22.33
N VAL A 380 -0.41 3.41 21.09
CA VAL A 380 -1.08 2.47 20.18
C VAL A 380 -0.42 2.51 18.81
N TRP A 381 0.02 1.36 18.33
CA TRP A 381 0.59 1.15 16.99
C TRP A 381 -0.06 -0.05 16.29
N LEU A 382 0.45 -0.41 15.11
CA LEU A 382 0.00 -1.56 14.34
C LEU A 382 1.10 -2.63 14.27
N GLU A 383 0.73 -3.90 14.39
CA GLU A 383 1.56 -5.01 13.93
C GLU A 383 1.09 -5.47 12.56
N CYS A 384 2.02 -5.58 11.60
CA CYS A 384 1.77 -6.10 10.25
C CYS A 384 2.53 -7.41 10.03
N TRP A 385 1.88 -8.43 9.47
CA TRP A 385 2.49 -9.73 9.17
C TRP A 385 3.15 -9.73 7.79
N MET A 386 4.46 -9.99 7.75
CA MET A 386 5.21 -10.14 6.50
C MET A 386 6.55 -10.85 6.69
N THR A 387 7.15 -11.31 5.60
CA THR A 387 8.54 -11.76 5.56
C THR A 387 9.53 -10.58 5.51
N ARG A 388 10.75 -10.82 6.01
CA ARG A 388 11.85 -9.85 6.12
C ARG A 388 13.12 -10.37 5.45
N THR A 389 12.99 -10.71 4.16
CA THR A 389 14.11 -11.19 3.34
C THR A 389 15.24 -10.18 3.19
N ASP A 390 14.99 -8.90 3.50
CA ASP A 390 15.98 -7.83 3.58
C ASP A 390 16.91 -7.94 4.81
N LEU A 391 16.45 -8.58 5.89
CA LEU A 391 17.20 -8.75 7.12
C LEU A 391 17.87 -10.13 7.24
N ALA A 392 17.13 -11.20 6.95
CA ALA A 392 17.64 -12.56 7.09
C ALA A 392 16.99 -13.52 6.08
N LYS A 393 17.79 -14.36 5.43
CA LYS A 393 17.32 -15.31 4.41
C LYS A 393 16.66 -16.56 4.99
N ASP A 394 16.93 -16.87 6.25
CA ASP A 394 16.40 -18.03 6.98
C ASP A 394 15.04 -17.74 7.62
N GLY A 395 14.49 -16.53 7.44
CA GLY A 395 13.20 -16.12 7.98
C GLY A 395 13.21 -15.81 9.48
N LYS A 396 14.39 -15.63 10.12
CA LYS A 396 14.50 -15.32 11.56
C LYS A 396 13.59 -14.16 12.00
N TYR A 397 13.43 -13.15 11.15
CA TYR A 397 12.66 -11.93 11.43
C TYR A 397 11.31 -11.86 10.71
N ASP A 398 10.88 -12.96 10.10
CA ASP A 398 9.56 -13.05 9.48
C ASP A 398 8.47 -13.03 10.58
N GLY A 399 7.28 -12.57 10.19
CA GLY A 399 6.11 -12.53 11.06
C GLY A 399 5.69 -11.11 11.42
N TRP A 400 5.34 -10.86 12.68
CA TRP A 400 4.83 -9.57 13.13
C TRP A 400 5.90 -8.49 13.16
N GLN A 401 5.60 -7.38 12.49
CA GLN A 401 6.42 -6.18 12.44
C GLN A 401 5.65 -5.00 13.02
N VAL A 402 6.26 -4.27 13.96
CA VAL A 402 5.72 -3.01 14.48
C VAL A 402 5.82 -1.94 13.41
N VAL A 403 4.69 -1.29 13.14
CA VAL A 403 4.58 -0.14 12.27
C VAL A 403 3.75 0.90 13.00
N ASP A 404 4.35 2.04 13.32
CA ASP A 404 3.69 3.10 14.07
C ASP A 404 3.46 4.32 13.15
N PRO A 405 2.19 4.69 12.89
CA PRO A 405 1.84 5.88 12.12
C PRO A 405 1.89 7.18 12.93
N THR A 406 2.09 7.11 14.25
CA THR A 406 2.14 8.29 15.11
C THR A 406 3.45 9.06 14.90
N PRO A 407 3.41 10.37 14.62
CA PRO A 407 4.63 11.14 14.36
C PRO A 407 5.36 11.45 15.68
N GLN A 408 6.20 10.51 16.11
CA GLN A 408 7.06 10.64 17.29
C GLN A 408 8.47 11.06 16.85
N GLU A 409 9.21 10.15 16.22
CA GLU A 409 10.57 10.38 15.73
C GLU A 409 10.67 10.28 14.20
N LYS A 410 11.69 10.92 13.63
CA LYS A 410 11.96 10.84 12.19
C LYS A 410 12.80 9.61 11.85
N SER A 411 12.29 8.77 10.96
CA SER A 411 13.02 7.70 10.27
C SER A 411 13.39 8.16 8.86
N ASP A 412 14.68 8.17 8.51
CA ASP A 412 15.16 8.69 7.23
C ASP A 412 14.62 10.11 6.88
N SER A 413 14.54 10.99 7.89
CA SER A 413 13.99 12.37 7.81
C SER A 413 12.47 12.51 7.64
N VAL A 414 11.72 11.41 7.67
CA VAL A 414 10.25 11.38 7.56
C VAL A 414 9.64 10.85 8.87
N TYR A 415 8.53 11.42 9.32
CA TYR A 415 7.72 10.92 10.43
C TYR A 415 7.02 9.63 10.04
N CYS A 416 7.75 8.53 10.16
CA CYS A 416 7.26 7.16 10.07
C CYS A 416 8.11 6.26 10.97
N CYS A 417 7.56 5.13 11.38
CA CYS A 417 8.25 4.17 12.22
C CYS A 417 7.94 2.74 11.76
N GLY A 418 8.98 1.91 11.68
CA GLY A 418 8.90 0.51 11.29
C GLY A 418 8.96 0.28 9.77
N PRO A 419 8.81 -0.96 9.29
CA PRO A 419 8.51 -2.17 10.06
C PRO A 419 9.70 -2.65 10.90
N ALA A 420 9.52 -2.70 12.23
CA ALA A 420 10.48 -3.24 13.19
C ALA A 420 10.08 -4.68 13.58
N PRO A 421 10.92 -5.70 13.40
CA PRO A 421 10.52 -7.06 13.76
C PRO A 421 10.29 -7.20 15.26
N VAL A 422 9.11 -7.69 15.67
CA VAL A 422 8.82 -7.98 17.10
C VAL A 422 9.85 -8.94 17.68
N LYS A 423 10.34 -9.88 16.85
CA LYS A 423 11.41 -10.81 17.23
C LYS A 423 12.74 -10.09 17.56
N ALA A 424 13.12 -9.08 16.77
CA ALA A 424 14.33 -8.30 17.01
C ALA A 424 14.20 -7.46 18.29
N ILE A 425 13.00 -6.89 18.53
CA ILE A 425 12.69 -6.16 19.76
C ILE A 425 12.81 -7.08 20.99
N LEU A 426 12.24 -8.29 20.92
CA LEU A 426 12.35 -9.28 22.00
C LEU A 426 13.80 -9.66 22.32
N ASP A 427 14.61 -9.87 21.28
CA ASP A 427 15.99 -10.29 21.42
C ASP A 427 16.98 -9.13 21.64
N GLY A 428 16.50 -7.87 21.63
CA GLY A 428 17.32 -6.68 21.85
C GLY A 428 18.29 -6.34 20.71
N GLU A 429 17.99 -6.78 19.49
CA GLU A 429 18.86 -6.61 18.33
C GLU A 429 18.61 -5.24 17.66
N THR A 430 19.00 -4.17 18.37
CA THR A 430 18.68 -2.77 18.03
C THR A 430 19.37 -2.25 16.76
N ASP A 431 20.46 -2.85 16.30
CA ASP A 431 21.17 -2.42 15.07
C ASP A 431 20.38 -2.68 13.77
N LEU A 432 19.23 -3.35 13.85
CA LEU A 432 18.45 -3.76 12.69
C LEU A 432 17.51 -2.67 12.18
N LYS A 433 17.32 -2.68 10.86
CA LYS A 433 16.29 -1.86 10.20
C LYS A 433 14.89 -2.50 10.38
N TYR A 434 13.82 -1.73 10.50
CA TYR A 434 13.75 -0.28 10.62
C TYR A 434 13.37 0.07 12.05
N ASP A 435 13.97 1.13 12.60
CA ASP A 435 13.54 1.78 13.84
C ASP A 435 13.46 0.87 15.08
N VAL A 436 14.16 -0.27 15.08
CA VAL A 436 14.20 -1.22 16.20
C VAL A 436 14.66 -0.59 17.51
N PRO A 437 15.69 0.28 17.58
CA PRO A 437 16.09 0.91 18.84
C PRO A 437 14.96 1.73 19.46
N PHE A 438 14.22 2.46 18.63
CA PHE A 438 13.13 3.32 19.08
C PHE A 438 12.01 2.48 19.69
N VAL A 439 11.51 1.48 18.94
CA VAL A 439 10.45 0.60 19.44
C VAL A 439 10.91 -0.22 20.65
N PHE A 440 12.18 -0.61 20.70
CA PHE A 440 12.75 -1.28 21.87
C PHE A 440 12.68 -0.39 23.11
N ALA A 441 13.04 0.88 23.00
CA ALA A 441 12.92 1.85 24.09
C ALA A 441 11.47 1.95 24.57
N GLU A 442 10.48 2.01 23.67
CA GLU A 442 9.06 2.15 24.03
C GLU A 442 8.56 1.06 25.00
N VAL A 443 9.15 -0.13 24.95
CA VAL A 443 8.72 -1.30 25.74
C VAL A 443 9.71 -1.74 26.82
N ASN A 444 10.98 -1.30 26.76
CA ASN A 444 12.05 -1.75 27.67
C ASN A 444 12.85 -0.63 28.34
N ALA A 445 12.59 0.65 28.06
CA ALA A 445 13.38 1.72 28.66
C ALA A 445 13.34 1.70 30.19
N ASP A 446 14.49 1.97 30.81
CA ASP A 446 14.57 2.19 32.25
C ASP A 446 14.25 3.67 32.55
N CYS A 447 13.37 3.92 33.53
CA CYS A 447 13.13 5.28 34.02
C CYS A 447 14.16 5.63 35.09
N VAL A 448 14.88 6.74 34.93
CA VAL A 448 15.91 7.18 35.87
C VAL A 448 15.59 8.57 36.39
N ASP A 449 15.39 8.67 37.70
CA ASP A 449 15.21 9.95 38.38
C ASP A 449 16.56 10.54 38.77
N TRP A 450 16.80 11.79 38.35
CA TRP A 450 18.02 12.54 38.63
C TRP A 450 17.71 13.78 39.47
N LEU A 451 18.46 13.98 40.55
CA LEU A 451 18.48 15.23 41.32
C LEU A 451 19.50 16.21 40.70
N CYS A 452 19.01 17.34 40.19
CA CYS A 452 19.83 18.48 39.80
C CYS A 452 20.12 19.36 41.02
N LYS A 453 21.36 19.39 41.49
CA LYS A 453 21.78 20.32 42.55
C LYS A 453 22.06 21.71 41.99
N ALA A 454 22.01 22.72 42.85
CA ALA A 454 22.29 24.12 42.51
C ALA A 454 23.68 24.35 41.90
N ASP A 455 24.66 23.48 42.21
CA ASP A 455 26.02 23.51 41.64
C ASP A 455 26.12 22.88 40.24
N GLY A 456 25.01 22.40 39.68
CA GLY A 456 24.92 21.73 38.38
C GLY A 456 25.25 20.24 38.42
N THR A 457 25.60 19.67 39.58
CA THR A 457 25.84 18.23 39.70
C THR A 457 24.53 17.43 39.65
N MET A 458 24.57 16.28 38.97
CA MET A 458 23.45 15.34 38.87
C MET A 458 23.69 14.15 39.78
N THR A 459 22.71 13.80 40.60
CA THR A 459 22.76 12.60 41.45
C THR A 459 21.60 11.67 41.11
N LYS A 460 21.89 10.42 40.75
CA LYS A 460 20.86 9.40 40.51
C LYS A 460 20.11 9.12 41.80
N MET A 461 18.80 9.30 41.79
CA MET A 461 17.91 9.07 42.93
C MET A 461 17.32 7.66 42.89
N LEU A 462 16.62 7.34 41.79
CA LEU A 462 15.88 6.10 41.60
C LEU A 462 16.13 5.57 40.18
N SER A 463 16.07 4.25 40.03
CA SER A 463 16.01 3.58 38.74
C SER A 463 14.84 2.62 38.79
N ASP A 464 13.86 2.82 37.92
CA ASP A 464 12.76 1.89 37.71
C ASP A 464 12.96 1.17 36.38
N THR A 465 13.27 -0.11 36.48
CA THR A 465 13.56 -0.98 35.33
C THR A 465 12.37 -1.85 34.93
N LYS A 466 11.20 -1.62 35.54
CA LYS A 466 10.07 -2.57 35.50
C LYS A 466 8.79 -1.95 34.99
N SER A 467 8.55 -0.66 35.18
CA SER A 467 7.23 -0.06 34.91
C SER A 467 6.96 0.19 33.43
N VAL A 468 7.97 0.38 32.58
CA VAL A 468 7.76 0.61 31.14
C VAL A 468 7.27 -0.67 30.45
N GLY A 469 6.36 -0.53 29.49
CA GLY A 469 5.99 -1.60 28.57
C GLY A 469 5.09 -2.68 29.16
N GLN A 470 4.05 -2.31 29.91
CA GLN A 470 3.16 -3.27 30.59
C GLN A 470 1.96 -3.68 29.75
N ASN A 471 1.45 -4.88 30.02
CA ASN A 471 0.17 -5.37 29.50
C ASN A 471 -0.01 -5.11 28.00
N ILE A 472 1.01 -5.38 27.18
CA ILE A 472 0.95 -5.14 25.74
C ILE A 472 -0.19 -6.00 25.18
N SER A 473 -1.20 -5.36 24.60
CA SER A 473 -2.51 -5.94 24.39
C SER A 473 -2.97 -5.82 22.94
N THR A 474 -3.61 -6.87 22.45
CA THR A 474 -4.35 -6.90 21.18
C THR A 474 -5.67 -7.63 21.36
N LYS A 475 -6.62 -7.42 20.44
CA LYS A 475 -7.83 -8.22 20.37
C LYS A 475 -7.46 -9.67 20.01
N ALA A 476 -8.08 -10.65 20.68
CA ALA A 476 -7.89 -12.05 20.38
C ALA A 476 -8.60 -12.48 19.07
N VAL A 477 -8.05 -13.51 18.43
CA VAL A 477 -8.62 -14.09 17.20
C VAL A 477 -9.99 -14.69 17.49
N GLY A 478 -11.00 -14.27 16.72
CA GLY A 478 -12.35 -14.83 16.82
C GLY A 478 -13.12 -14.47 18.10
N SER A 479 -12.60 -13.57 18.95
CA SER A 479 -13.31 -13.12 20.15
C SER A 479 -13.09 -11.62 20.43
N ASN A 480 -13.90 -11.07 21.32
CA ASN A 480 -13.78 -9.69 21.80
C ASN A 480 -12.95 -9.59 23.10
N THR A 481 -12.22 -10.64 23.45
CA THR A 481 -11.39 -10.68 24.67
C THR A 481 -10.00 -10.14 24.41
N ARG A 482 -9.39 -9.57 25.45
CA ARG A 482 -7.99 -9.14 25.43
C ARG A 482 -7.06 -10.33 25.33
N LEU A 483 -6.10 -10.26 24.42
CA LEU A 483 -4.92 -11.11 24.38
C LEU A 483 -3.73 -10.30 24.85
N ASP A 484 -3.08 -10.76 25.91
CA ASP A 484 -1.80 -10.22 26.37
C ASP A 484 -0.66 -10.84 25.55
N ILE A 485 0.17 -9.99 24.94
CA ILE A 485 1.31 -10.38 24.11
C ILE A 485 2.61 -9.76 24.62
N THR A 486 2.67 -9.35 25.90
CA THR A 486 3.87 -8.74 26.50
C THR A 486 5.09 -9.65 26.37
N ASP A 487 4.90 -10.96 26.48
CA ASP A 487 5.95 -11.98 26.32
C ASP A 487 6.55 -12.03 24.90
N LYS A 488 5.92 -11.39 23.92
CA LYS A 488 6.42 -11.28 22.55
C LYS A 488 7.39 -10.12 22.36
N TYR A 489 7.36 -9.12 23.25
CA TYR A 489 8.19 -7.92 23.15
C TYR A 489 9.33 -7.90 24.16
N LYS A 490 9.16 -8.56 25.31
CA LYS A 490 10.20 -8.60 26.35
C LYS A 490 10.20 -9.89 27.14
N TYR A 491 11.40 -10.29 27.56
CA TYR A 491 11.58 -11.38 28.50
C TYR A 491 11.16 -10.96 29.91
N LYS A 492 10.78 -11.93 30.75
CA LYS A 492 10.40 -11.67 32.16
C LYS A 492 11.54 -10.99 32.92
N GLU A 493 11.18 -10.01 33.74
CA GLU A 493 12.09 -9.30 34.64
C GLU A 493 12.94 -10.25 35.49
N GLY A 494 14.23 -9.96 35.61
CA GLY A 494 15.19 -10.77 36.39
C GLY A 494 15.57 -12.12 35.77
N GLY A 495 15.07 -12.44 34.57
CA GLY A 495 15.49 -13.64 33.83
C GLY A 495 16.88 -13.48 33.21
N PHE A 496 17.63 -14.59 33.12
CA PHE A 496 18.98 -14.62 32.54
C PHE A 496 19.07 -13.93 31.17
N LYS A 497 18.10 -14.21 30.28
CA LYS A 497 18.06 -13.61 28.94
C LYS A 497 17.95 -12.09 28.94
N LYS A 498 17.12 -11.50 29.82
CA LYS A 498 17.00 -10.03 29.91
C LYS A 498 18.31 -9.40 30.40
N LEU A 499 18.94 -10.02 31.41
CA LEU A 499 20.22 -9.55 31.93
C LEU A 499 21.31 -9.55 30.86
N THR A 500 21.38 -10.59 30.01
CA THR A 500 22.32 -10.65 28.89
C THR A 500 22.10 -9.49 27.91
N ILE A 501 20.85 -9.28 27.48
CA ILE A 501 20.49 -8.23 26.50
C ILE A 501 20.87 -6.84 27.03
N VAL A 502 20.47 -6.50 28.26
CA VAL A 502 20.78 -5.18 28.85
C VAL A 502 22.29 -4.98 28.95
N THR A 503 23.05 -6.02 29.33
CA THR A 503 24.51 -5.95 29.45
C THR A 503 25.16 -5.73 28.08
N GLU A 504 24.70 -6.43 27.03
CA GLU A 504 25.23 -6.30 25.67
C GLU A 504 24.94 -4.93 25.07
N ILE A 505 23.73 -4.39 25.26
CA ILE A 505 23.33 -3.06 24.78
C ILE A 505 24.12 -1.95 25.49
N THR A 506 24.38 -2.07 26.80
CA THR A 506 25.11 -1.04 27.57
C THR A 506 26.62 -0.99 27.22
N LEU A 507 27.14 -2.01 26.52
CA LEU A 507 28.54 -2.09 26.09
C LEU A 507 28.80 -1.50 24.69
N ILE A 508 27.73 -1.14 23.96
CA ILE A 508 27.76 -0.46 22.66
C ILE A 508 27.61 1.04 22.89
#